data_AF-A0A1V4WUA8-F1
#
_entry.id   AF-A0A1V4WUA8-F1
#
_cell.length_a   1.000
_cell.length_b   1.000
_cell.length_c   1.000
_cell.angle_alpha   90.00
_cell.angle_beta   90.00
_cell.angle_gamma   90.00
#
_symmetry.space_group_name_H-M   'P 1'
#
loop_
_entity.id
_entity.type
_entity.pdbx_description
1 polymer ?
#
loop_
_entity_poly.entity_id
_entity_poly.type
_entity_poly.pdbx_seq_one_letter_code
_entity_poly.pdbx_strand_id
1 'polypeptide(L)'
;MADLIGYIAACFTTFSLLPQILRIWRLKEARDVSVFLPLMIVIGSVLWSVYGVLIKSVPVIAANGVALIIALITVFFTIRYR
;
A
#
# COMPACT_ATOMS: atom_id res chain seq x y z
N MET A 1 -17.41 17.13 9.34
CA MET A 1 -17.63 16.56 7.97
C MET A 1 -16.32 16.25 7.27
N ALA A 2 -15.36 17.18 7.23
CA ALA A 2 -14.05 16.95 6.60
C ALA A 2 -13.30 15.73 7.17
N ASP A 3 -13.29 15.55 8.50
CA ASP A 3 -12.57 14.44 9.13
C ASP A 3 -13.16 13.07 8.75
N LEU A 4 -14.48 12.95 8.66
CA LEU A 4 -15.14 11.71 8.26
C LEU A 4 -14.76 11.32 6.82
N ILE A 5 -14.79 12.29 5.89
CA ILE A 5 -14.37 12.08 4.51
C ILE A 5 -12.88 11.70 4.47
N GLY A 6 -12.05 12.36 5.28
CA GLY A 6 -10.63 12.06 5.41
C GLY A 6 -10.36 10.62 5.88
N TYR A 7 -11.07 10.14 6.90
CA TYR A 7 -10.94 8.76 7.38
C TYR A 7 -11.40 7.74 6.33
N ILE A 8 -12.51 8.00 5.65
CA ILE A 8 -12.98 7.12 4.57
C ILE A 8 -11.94 7.09 3.44
N ALA A 9 -11.46 8.25 2.99
CA ALA A 9 -10.43 8.33 1.97
C ALA A 9 -9.16 7.57 2.36
N ALA A 10 -8.68 7.73 3.60
CA ALA A 10 -7.52 7.03 4.13
C ALA A 10 -7.71 5.50 4.15
N CYS A 11 -8.90 5.01 4.52
CA CYS A 11 -9.23 3.59 4.46
C CYS A 11 -9.18 3.07 3.01
N PHE A 12 -9.84 3.74 2.07
CA PHE A 12 -9.88 3.29 0.68
C PHE A 12 -8.50 3.29 0.03
N THR A 13 -7.66 4.31 0.27
CA THR A 13 -6.32 4.37 -0.31
C THR A 13 -5.39 3.32 0.30
N THR A 14 -5.39 3.17 1.62
CA THR A 14 -4.51 2.24 2.35
C THR A 14 -4.86 0.78 2.02
N PHE A 15 -6.14 0.43 2.02
CA PHE A 15 -6.59 -0.95 1.80
C PHE A 15 -6.89 -1.28 0.33
N SER A 16 -6.60 -0.38 -0.61
CA SER A 16 -6.87 -0.56 -2.05
C SER A 16 -6.20 -1.81 -2.64
N LEU A 17 -5.03 -2.21 -2.12
CA LEU A 17 -4.29 -3.40 -2.57
C LEU A 17 -4.76 -4.69 -1.90
N LEU A 18 -5.57 -4.62 -0.84
CA LEU A 18 -6.01 -5.80 -0.10
C LEU A 18 -6.83 -6.78 -0.97
N PRO A 19 -7.78 -6.32 -1.80
CA PRO A 19 -8.49 -7.20 -2.75
C PRO A 19 -7.55 -7.89 -3.75
N GLN A 20 -6.47 -7.22 -4.16
CA GLN A 20 -5.48 -7.78 -5.07
C GLN A 20 -4.68 -8.90 -4.40
N ILE A 21 -4.24 -8.69 -3.15
CA ILE A 21 -3.56 -9.71 -2.34
C ILE A 21 -4.48 -10.93 -2.17
N LEU A 22 -5.73 -10.72 -1.80
CA LEU A 22 -6.71 -11.79 -1.59
C LEU A 22 -6.97 -12.59 -2.87
N ARG A 23 -7.05 -11.93 -4.03
CA ARG A 23 -7.20 -12.59 -5.32
C ARG A 23 -5.99 -13.48 -5.64
N ILE A 24 -4.77 -12.96 -5.52
CA ILE A 24 -3.54 -13.73 -5.77
C ILE A 24 -3.46 -14.92 -4.83
N TRP A 25 -3.73 -14.71 -3.53
CA TRP A 25 -3.64 -15.77 -2.55
C TRP A 25 -4.70 -16.87 -2.76
N ARG A 26 -5.92 -16.51 -3.19
CA ARG A 26 -7.00 -17.47 -3.45
C ARG A 26 -6.77 -18.26 -4.73
N LEU A 27 -6.36 -17.59 -5.81
CA LEU A 27 -6.13 -18.23 -7.12
C LEU A 27 -4.76 -18.90 -7.22
N LYS A 28 -3.83 -18.57 -6.31
CA LYS A 28 -2.43 -19.02 -6.34
C LYS A 28 -1.74 -18.67 -7.67
N GLU A 29 -2.15 -17.56 -8.28
CA GLU A 29 -1.72 -17.13 -9.61
C GLU A 29 -1.59 -15.60 -9.67
N ALA A 30 -0.49 -15.13 -10.26
CA ALA A 30 -0.16 -13.72 -10.45
C ALA A 30 0.51 -13.42 -11.81
N ARG A 31 0.36 -14.32 -12.80
CA ARG A 31 1.02 -14.21 -14.12
C ARG A 31 0.74 -12.87 -14.81
N ASP A 32 -0.52 -12.44 -14.80
CA ASP A 32 -0.96 -11.19 -15.44
C ASP A 32 -0.93 -9.97 -14.49
N VAL A 33 -0.41 -10.15 -13.28
CA VAL A 33 -0.33 -9.08 -12.30
C VAL A 33 0.98 -8.30 -12.44
N SER A 34 0.85 -6.98 -12.61
CA SER A 34 1.99 -6.07 -12.66
C SER A 34 2.64 -5.92 -11.29
N VAL A 35 3.91 -6.33 -11.18
CA VAL A 35 4.75 -6.08 -9.98
C VAL A 35 5.17 -4.61 -9.88
N PHE A 36 5.13 -3.85 -10.98
CA PHE A 36 5.58 -2.47 -11.00
C PHE A 36 4.69 -1.53 -10.18
N LEU A 37 3.38 -1.77 -10.17
CA LEU A 37 2.43 -0.96 -9.39
C LEU A 37 2.75 -1.01 -7.88
N PRO A 38 2.80 -2.19 -7.22
CA PRO A 38 3.12 -2.23 -5.79
C PRO A 38 4.55 -1.77 -5.51
N LEU A 39 5.51 -1.94 -6.43
CA LEU A 39 6.87 -1.36 -6.27
C LEU A 39 6.87 0.18 -6.27
N MET A 40 6.11 0.81 -7.15
CA MET A 40 5.97 2.27 -7.17
C MET A 40 5.35 2.78 -5.86
N ILE A 41 4.37 2.04 -5.31
CA ILE A 41 3.77 2.36 -4.01
C ILE A 41 4.81 2.19 -2.89
N VAL A 42 5.62 1.13 -2.90
CA VAL A 42 6.73 0.96 -1.92
C VAL A 42 7.68 2.16 -1.96
N ILE A 43 8.17 2.55 -3.14
CA ILE A 43 9.10 3.68 -3.29
C ILE A 43 8.42 4.98 -2.82
N GLY A 44 7.19 5.23 -3.28
CA GLY A 44 6.42 6.41 -2.89
C GLY A 44 6.18 6.48 -1.39
N SER A 45 5.78 5.39 -0.75
CA SER A 45 5.53 5.33 0.70
C SER A 45 6.82 5.50 1.52
N VAL A 46 7.96 5.01 1.05
CA VAL A 46 9.26 5.30 1.69
C VAL A 46 9.57 6.81 1.61
N LEU A 47 9.45 7.40 0.42
CA LEU A 47 9.69 8.84 0.23
C LEU A 47 8.74 9.70 1.07
N TRP A 48 7.45 9.36 1.11
CA TRP A 48 6.47 10.04 1.94
C TRP A 48 6.71 9.87 3.44
N SER A 49 7.19 8.70 3.86
CA SER A 49 7.56 8.47 5.27
C SER A 49 8.76 9.33 5.66
N VAL A 50 9.80 9.38 4.81
CA VAL A 50 10.95 10.27 4.98
C VAL A 50 10.50 11.73 5.04
N TYR A 51 9.64 12.15 4.11
CA TYR A 51 9.04 13.48 4.11
C TYR A 51 8.27 13.76 5.40
N GLY A 52 7.46 12.81 5.88
CA GLY A 52 6.72 12.90 7.13
C GLY A 52 7.61 13.12 8.34
N VAL A 53 8.78 12.45 8.39
CA VAL A 53 9.81 12.70 9.42
C VAL A 53 10.36 14.12 9.32
N LEU A 54 10.68 14.60 8.11
CA LEU A 54 11.19 15.96 7.89
C LEU A 54 10.22 17.04 8.36
N ILE A 55 8.91 16.83 8.17
CA ILE A 55 7.86 17.77 8.63
C ILE A 55 7.31 17.45 10.02
N LYS A 56 7.89 16.48 10.74
CA LYS A 56 7.45 16.01 12.07
C LYS A 56 5.95 15.64 12.14
N SER A 57 5.40 15.08 11.07
CA SER A 57 3.98 14.71 10.97
C SER A 57 3.77 13.21 11.20
N VAL A 58 3.38 12.86 12.43
CA VAL A 58 3.04 11.47 12.80
C VAL A 58 1.96 10.86 11.91
N PRO A 59 0.86 11.56 11.54
CA PRO A 59 -0.17 11.00 10.66
C PRO A 59 0.37 10.60 9.28
N VAL A 60 1.27 11.39 8.69
CA VAL A 60 1.85 11.10 7.37
C VAL A 60 2.75 9.86 7.45
N ILE A 61 3.56 9.76 8.50
CA ILE A 61 4.42 8.60 8.75
C ILE A 61 3.57 7.34 8.95
N ALA A 62 2.54 7.41 9.79
CA ALA A 62 1.68 6.28 10.10
C ALA A 62 0.95 5.76 8.86
N ALA A 63 0.31 6.66 8.09
CA ALA A 63 -0.43 6.28 6.89
C ALA A 63 0.48 5.61 5.84
N ASN A 64 1.66 6.16 5.60
CA ASN A 64 2.60 5.60 4.63
C ASN A 64 3.29 4.33 5.14
N GLY A 65 3.50 4.19 6.44
CA GLY A 65 3.98 2.95 7.04
C GLY A 65 3.01 1.78 6.81
N VAL A 66 1.70 2.00 7.01
CA VAL A 66 0.70 0.97 6.75
C VAL A 66 0.62 0.64 5.24
N ALA A 67 0.60 1.67 4.39
CA ALA A 67 0.61 1.47 2.93
C ALA A 67 1.85 0.70 2.44
N LEU A 68 3.02 0.99 3.02
CA LEU A 68 4.27 0.30 2.72
C LEU A 68 4.20 -1.19 3.06
N ILE A 69 3.68 -1.55 4.25
CA ILE A 69 3.52 -2.94 4.66
C ILE A 69 2.60 -3.69 3.68
N ILE A 70 1.45 -3.11 3.34
CA ILE A 70 0.50 -3.72 2.40
C ILE A 70 1.14 -3.87 1.02
N ALA A 71 1.84 -2.85 0.52
CA ALA A 71 2.50 -2.91 -0.78
C ALA A 71 3.62 -3.97 -0.84
N LEU A 72 4.43 -4.10 0.22
CA LEU A 72 5.45 -5.15 0.34
C LEU A 72 4.82 -6.55 0.35
N ILE A 73 3.70 -6.74 1.05
CA ILE A 73 2.93 -7.98 1.02
C ILE A 73 2.46 -8.27 -0.42
N THR A 74 1.92 -7.28 -1.12
CA THR A 74 1.49 -7.43 -2.53
C THR A 74 2.66 -7.83 -3.43
N VAL A 75 3.83 -7.19 -3.31
CA VAL A 75 5.04 -7.58 -4.05
C VAL A 75 5.39 -9.04 -3.76
N PHE A 76 5.45 -9.43 -2.48
CA PHE A 76 5.77 -10.79 -2.07
C PHE A 76 4.81 -11.82 -2.69
N PHE A 77 3.50 -11.61 -2.58
CA PHE A 77 2.50 -12.50 -3.17
C PHE A 77 2.60 -12.54 -4.69
N THR A 78 2.82 -11.40 -5.33
CA THR A 78 2.91 -11.32 -6.80
C THR A 78 4.12 -12.07 -7.33
N ILE A 79 5.27 -12.00 -6.64
CA ILE A 79 6.49 -12.75 -7.03
C ILE A 79 6.35 -14.24 -6.71
N ARG A 80 5.76 -14.59 -5.55
CA ARG A 80 5.63 -16.00 -5.11
C ARG A 80 4.72 -16.84 -5.99
N TYR A 81 3.71 -16.23 -6.60
CA TYR A 81 2.69 -16.89 -7.42
C TYR A 81 2.75 -16.48 -8.90
N ARG A 82 3.87 -15.90 -9.34
CA ARG A 82 4.11 -15.55 -10.74
C ARG A 82 4.43 -16.77 -11.59
#